data_AF-A0A2E0EL52-F1
#
_entry.id   AF-A0A2E0EL52-F1
#
_cell.length_a   1.000
_cell.length_b   1.000
_cell.length_c   1.000
_cell.angle_alpha   90.00
_cell.angle_beta   90.00
_cell.angle_gamma   90.00
#
_symmetry.space_group_name_H-M   'P 1'
#
loop_
_entity.id
_entity.type
_entity.pdbx_description
1 polymer ?
#
loop_
_entity_poly.entity_id
_entity_poly.type
_entity_poly.pdbx_seq_one_letter_code
_entity_poly.pdbx_strand_id
1 'polypeptide(L)'
;MKAFMFYYRNFNLESDANCEFIRYCEKGELDNIKDLLKTQETIQYNRGFKVACMYGRLDVVEFLSTKADIHAENESPFRLACEKGHLDVVKFLIERGVNININDDFAFRVACKNGHLGVAKLLIANKKININAKNDFAFESAWRYEHLDVVKFLLSINNKIKVRKQDDYAFRIACENGNLEGVKFLLDRFPKINIHACNDYALKRACRNGHLEIVELLLFGNNKLSLENNKSSFSNEDISFSNNNSNNNLSFENVDDDNAFLAACESGELAIVKLLMSVAKININMNGDRPFQLACKSGNLELVKFLLSLSKIDIHAGDDSAFVFAFAEENIDVAKYLLSLDQNHVLKKASDLFQLACDLGNLELVEMLLSLSNGNLPFENNEIDIHQGDDRVFRMVCEEGFFDIADYLIELSNQTRYEFYYRKWEEYYIVKPLDCKFETKDKSKEFCDFKIYYSSEKYLKDCIEAYKLHLQKFWKKSAFSTICDC
;
A
#
# COMPACT_ATOMS: atom_id res chain seq x y z
N MET A 1 0.11 -13.49 -9.13
CA MET A 1 -0.67 -13.68 -10.38
C MET A 1 -0.10 -12.91 -11.59
N LYS A 2 0.52 -11.73 -11.44
CA LYS A 2 1.12 -10.98 -12.58
C LYS A 2 2.46 -11.53 -13.11
N ALA A 3 3.24 -12.25 -12.30
CA ALA A 3 4.50 -12.86 -12.76
C ALA A 3 4.32 -14.11 -13.65
N PHE A 4 3.13 -14.73 -13.64
CA PHE A 4 2.84 -15.89 -14.49
C PHE A 4 2.38 -15.48 -15.92
N MET A 5 1.94 -14.24 -16.10
CA MET A 5 1.56 -13.71 -17.42
C MET A 5 2.75 -13.22 -18.26
N PHE A 6 3.91 -12.95 -17.66
CA PHE A 6 5.06 -12.41 -18.40
C PHE A 6 5.82 -13.49 -19.19
N TYR A 7 5.80 -14.75 -18.74
CA TYR A 7 6.50 -15.84 -19.43
C TYR A 7 5.77 -16.34 -20.69
N TYR A 8 4.49 -15.98 -20.88
CA TYR A 8 3.66 -16.45 -22.00
C TYR A 8 3.46 -15.42 -23.12
N ARG A 9 3.98 -14.20 -22.98
CA ARG A 9 3.68 -13.11 -23.93
C ARG A 9 4.65 -12.97 -25.11
N ASN A 10 5.66 -13.84 -25.22
CA ASN A 10 6.68 -13.78 -26.29
C ASN A 10 6.62 -14.93 -27.32
N PHE A 11 5.50 -15.63 -27.45
CA PHE A 11 5.27 -16.53 -28.59
C PHE A 11 3.87 -16.30 -29.17
N ASN A 12 3.72 -15.23 -29.95
CA ASN A 12 2.74 -15.20 -31.02
C ASN A 12 3.44 -15.71 -32.27
N LEU A 13 3.02 -16.87 -32.78
CA LEU A 13 2.86 -17.26 -34.19
C LEU A 13 2.74 -18.80 -34.26
N GLU A 14 1.61 -19.27 -34.82
CA GLU A 14 1.11 -20.66 -34.97
C GLU A 14 0.38 -21.29 -33.77
N SER A 15 -0.91 -21.59 -33.96
CA SER A 15 -1.75 -22.34 -33.02
C SER A 15 -1.30 -23.80 -33.00
N ASP A 16 -0.29 -24.10 -32.19
CA ASP A 16 0.07 -25.48 -31.85
C ASP A 16 -1.19 -26.17 -31.29
N ALA A 17 -1.58 -27.31 -31.88
CA ALA A 17 -2.73 -28.10 -31.43
C ALA A 17 -2.63 -28.45 -29.94
N ASN A 18 -1.41 -28.52 -29.38
CA ASN A 18 -1.22 -28.66 -27.95
C ASN A 18 -1.71 -27.43 -27.17
N CYS A 19 -1.50 -26.20 -27.64
CA CYS A 19 -2.02 -25.01 -26.98
C CYS A 19 -3.56 -25.02 -26.94
N GLU A 20 -4.20 -25.44 -28.03
CA GLU A 20 -5.66 -25.54 -28.11
C GLU A 20 -6.19 -26.67 -27.21
N PHE A 21 -5.57 -27.85 -27.26
CA PHE A 21 -5.87 -28.98 -26.38
C PHE A 21 -5.77 -28.60 -24.89
N ILE A 22 -4.68 -27.91 -24.49
CA ILE A 22 -4.50 -27.45 -23.11
C ILE A 22 -5.60 -26.46 -22.72
N ARG A 23 -5.97 -25.53 -23.60
CA ARG A 23 -7.06 -24.58 -23.35
C ARG A 23 -8.39 -25.31 -23.15
N TYR A 24 -8.69 -26.34 -23.94
CA TYR A 24 -9.89 -27.14 -23.75
C TYR A 24 -9.86 -27.93 -22.44
N CYS A 25 -8.70 -28.46 -22.05
CA CYS A 25 -8.53 -29.13 -20.74
C CYS A 25 -8.75 -28.17 -19.57
N GLU A 26 -8.29 -26.92 -19.68
CA GLU A 26 -8.50 -25.88 -18.66
C GLU A 26 -9.98 -25.49 -18.53
N LYS A 27 -10.68 -25.36 -19.66
CA LYS A 27 -12.09 -24.95 -19.69
C LYS A 27 -13.07 -26.08 -19.37
N GLY A 28 -12.66 -27.34 -19.53
CA GLY A 28 -13.55 -28.50 -19.39
C GLY A 28 -14.36 -28.79 -20.65
N GLU A 29 -13.86 -28.43 -21.83
CA GLU A 29 -14.58 -28.62 -23.10
C GLU A 29 -14.34 -30.04 -23.66
N LEU A 30 -14.92 -31.06 -23.00
CA LEU A 30 -14.65 -32.47 -23.29
C LEU A 30 -14.92 -32.89 -24.74
N ASP A 31 -15.99 -32.37 -25.37
CA ASP A 31 -16.33 -32.74 -26.74
C ASP A 31 -15.32 -32.15 -27.74
N ASN A 32 -14.88 -30.91 -27.53
CA ASN A 32 -13.81 -30.29 -28.31
C ASN A 32 -12.48 -31.05 -28.16
N ILE A 33 -12.20 -31.56 -26.94
CA ILE A 33 -11.05 -32.45 -26.72
C ILE A 33 -11.20 -33.72 -27.57
N LYS A 34 -12.33 -34.41 -27.49
CA LYS A 34 -12.56 -35.65 -28.25
C LYS A 34 -12.44 -35.43 -29.76
N ASP A 35 -12.96 -34.31 -30.27
CA ASP A 35 -12.88 -33.99 -31.69
C ASP A 35 -11.45 -33.66 -32.14
N LEU A 36 -10.71 -32.88 -31.34
CA LEU A 36 -9.31 -32.57 -31.60
C LEU A 36 -8.42 -33.82 -31.57
N LEU A 37 -8.69 -34.78 -30.68
CA LEU A 37 -7.94 -36.04 -30.61
C LEU A 37 -8.17 -36.98 -31.80
N LYS A 38 -9.23 -36.79 -32.59
CA LYS A 38 -9.46 -37.59 -33.81
C LYS A 38 -8.52 -37.21 -34.96
N THR A 39 -7.98 -36.00 -34.95
CA THR A 39 -7.31 -35.39 -36.10
C THR A 39 -5.80 -35.20 -35.92
N GLN A 40 -5.22 -35.61 -34.78
CA GLN A 40 -3.86 -35.22 -34.36
C GLN A 40 -3.05 -36.41 -33.80
N GLU A 41 -1.80 -36.60 -34.26
CA GLU A 41 -0.93 -37.72 -33.85
C GLU A 41 -0.01 -37.42 -32.65
N THR A 42 0.22 -36.14 -32.29
CA THR A 42 1.19 -35.77 -31.22
C THR A 42 0.59 -34.83 -30.15
N ILE A 43 -0.14 -35.41 -29.20
CA ILE A 43 -0.80 -34.67 -28.10
C ILE A 43 -0.10 -34.88 -26.76
N GLN A 44 0.13 -33.79 -26.01
CA GLN A 44 0.70 -33.82 -24.65
C GLN A 44 -0.33 -34.22 -23.58
N TYR A 45 -0.77 -35.48 -23.58
CA TYR A 45 -1.80 -36.00 -22.66
C TYR A 45 -1.50 -35.73 -21.18
N ASN A 46 -0.26 -35.94 -20.72
CA ASN A 46 0.13 -35.70 -19.33
C ASN A 46 -0.04 -34.23 -18.92
N ARG A 47 0.26 -33.30 -19.84
CA ARG A 47 0.10 -31.87 -19.59
C ARG A 47 -1.38 -31.50 -19.52
N GLY A 48 -2.20 -32.00 -20.45
CA GLY A 48 -3.65 -31.78 -20.44
C GLY A 48 -4.32 -32.36 -19.19
N PHE A 49 -3.95 -33.58 -18.81
CA PHE A 49 -4.44 -34.23 -17.59
C PHE A 49 -4.09 -33.43 -16.33
N LYS A 50 -2.84 -32.94 -16.23
CA LYS A 50 -2.40 -32.09 -15.12
C LYS A 50 -3.20 -30.78 -15.04
N VAL A 51 -3.45 -30.15 -16.19
CA VAL A 51 -4.25 -28.91 -16.29
C VAL A 51 -5.70 -29.20 -15.89
N ALA A 52 -6.32 -30.25 -16.41
CA ALA A 52 -7.67 -30.65 -16.03
C ALA A 52 -7.81 -30.91 -14.51
N CYS A 53 -6.79 -31.54 -13.89
CA CYS A 53 -6.73 -31.74 -12.44
C CYS A 53 -6.61 -30.42 -11.67
N MET A 54 -5.75 -29.49 -12.14
CA MET A 54 -5.55 -28.18 -11.53
C MET A 54 -6.81 -27.30 -11.59
N TYR A 55 -7.67 -27.47 -12.58
CA TYR A 55 -8.90 -26.69 -12.77
C TYR A 55 -10.19 -27.43 -12.40
N GLY A 56 -10.08 -28.65 -11.85
CA GLY A 56 -11.23 -29.38 -11.34
C GLY A 56 -12.19 -29.89 -12.42
N ARG A 57 -11.68 -30.20 -13.62
CA ARG A 57 -12.51 -30.69 -14.75
C ARG A 57 -12.67 -32.21 -14.66
N LEU A 58 -13.52 -32.68 -13.76
CA LEU A 58 -13.64 -34.12 -13.45
C LEU A 58 -13.91 -34.97 -14.69
N ASP A 59 -14.82 -34.56 -15.57
CA ASP A 59 -15.17 -35.24 -16.82
C ASP A 59 -13.97 -35.39 -17.77
N VAL A 60 -13.15 -34.33 -17.89
CA VAL A 60 -11.91 -34.36 -18.66
C VAL A 60 -10.84 -35.21 -17.98
N VAL A 61 -10.71 -35.12 -16.64
CA VAL A 61 -9.79 -35.95 -15.86
C VAL A 61 -10.12 -37.43 -16.04
N GLU A 62 -11.39 -37.81 -15.90
CA GLU A 62 -11.86 -39.18 -16.12
C GLU A 62 -11.51 -39.67 -17.52
N PHE A 63 -11.82 -38.86 -18.55
CA PHE A 63 -11.53 -39.22 -19.94
C PHE A 63 -10.03 -39.36 -20.22
N LEU A 64 -9.22 -38.42 -19.74
CA LEU A 64 -7.77 -38.41 -19.96
C LEU A 64 -7.02 -39.42 -19.09
N SER A 65 -7.59 -39.90 -17.98
CA SER A 65 -7.00 -40.92 -17.11
C SER A 65 -6.66 -42.25 -17.80
N THR A 66 -7.30 -42.50 -18.95
CA THR A 66 -7.06 -43.69 -19.79
C THR A 66 -5.90 -43.53 -20.77
N LYS A 67 -5.39 -42.30 -20.93
CA LYS A 67 -4.38 -41.92 -21.94
C LYS A 67 -3.14 -41.28 -21.34
N ALA A 68 -3.27 -40.62 -20.19
CA ALA A 68 -2.21 -39.96 -19.48
C ALA A 68 -1.67 -40.82 -18.33
N ASP A 69 -0.41 -40.60 -17.97
CA ASP A 69 0.18 -41.12 -16.74
C ASP A 69 -0.38 -40.34 -15.53
N ILE A 70 -1.20 -41.02 -14.73
CA ILE A 70 -1.83 -40.46 -13.53
C ILE A 70 -0.77 -40.10 -12.47
N HIS A 71 0.35 -40.82 -12.44
CA HIS A 71 1.43 -40.69 -11.45
C HIS A 71 2.53 -39.71 -11.89
N ALA A 72 2.33 -38.99 -13.00
CA ALA A 72 3.33 -38.14 -13.61
C ALA A 72 3.94 -37.10 -12.64
N GLU A 73 5.24 -36.83 -12.82
CA GLU A 73 5.99 -35.80 -12.09
C GLU A 73 5.84 -35.90 -10.55
N ASN A 74 5.95 -37.11 -9.98
CA ASN A 74 5.74 -37.35 -8.55
C ASN A 74 4.35 -36.90 -8.09
N GLU A 75 3.30 -37.50 -8.66
CA GLU A 75 1.90 -37.23 -8.30
C GLU A 75 1.50 -35.76 -8.47
N SER A 76 2.09 -35.07 -9.46
CA SER A 76 1.83 -33.65 -9.71
C SER A 76 0.35 -33.33 -9.97
N PRO A 77 -0.39 -34.11 -10.79
CA PRO A 77 -1.83 -33.89 -10.99
C PRO A 77 -2.63 -33.95 -9.68
N PHE A 78 -2.34 -34.94 -8.83
CA PHE A 78 -2.99 -35.11 -7.52
C PHE A 78 -2.66 -33.97 -6.55
N ARG A 79 -1.38 -33.57 -6.46
CA ARG A 79 -0.95 -32.47 -5.59
C ARG A 79 -1.61 -31.15 -5.99
N LEU A 80 -1.74 -30.88 -7.29
CA LEU A 80 -2.39 -29.67 -7.81
C LEU A 80 -3.90 -29.67 -7.55
N ALA A 81 -4.59 -30.80 -7.73
CA ALA A 81 -6.00 -30.92 -7.38
C ALA A 81 -6.23 -30.67 -5.87
N CYS A 82 -5.34 -31.17 -5.00
CA CYS A 82 -5.38 -30.91 -3.56
C CYS A 82 -5.10 -29.44 -3.22
N GLU A 83 -4.10 -28.84 -3.87
CA GLU A 83 -3.74 -27.43 -3.68
C GLU A 83 -4.88 -26.49 -4.10
N LYS A 84 -5.69 -26.86 -5.09
CA LYS A 84 -6.81 -26.08 -5.62
C LYS A 84 -8.17 -26.44 -5.03
N GLY A 85 -8.24 -27.49 -4.20
CA GLY A 85 -9.43 -27.84 -3.44
C GLY A 85 -10.50 -28.61 -4.22
N HIS A 86 -10.14 -29.22 -5.35
CA HIS A 86 -11.07 -29.96 -6.20
C HIS A 86 -11.37 -31.35 -5.62
N LEU A 87 -12.27 -31.40 -4.64
CA LEU A 87 -12.55 -32.57 -3.82
C LEU A 87 -12.95 -33.82 -4.62
N ASP A 88 -13.75 -33.64 -5.66
CA ASP A 88 -14.23 -34.68 -6.57
C ASP A 88 -13.09 -35.29 -7.40
N VAL A 89 -12.23 -34.44 -7.98
CA VAL A 89 -11.01 -34.86 -8.67
C VAL A 89 -10.05 -35.56 -7.71
N VAL A 90 -9.86 -35.03 -6.51
CA VAL A 90 -9.00 -35.66 -5.49
C VAL A 90 -9.53 -37.05 -5.13
N LYS A 91 -10.85 -37.20 -4.94
CA LYS A 91 -11.48 -38.50 -4.64
C LYS A 91 -11.24 -39.48 -5.78
N PHE A 92 -11.49 -39.08 -7.02
CA PHE A 92 -11.24 -39.90 -8.20
C PHE A 92 -9.77 -40.37 -8.28
N LEU A 93 -8.81 -39.47 -8.06
CA LEU A 93 -7.38 -39.81 -8.12
C LEU A 93 -6.97 -40.79 -7.01
N ILE A 94 -7.54 -40.66 -5.80
CA ILE A 94 -7.34 -41.63 -4.70
C ILE A 94 -7.84 -43.02 -5.09
N GLU A 95 -9.01 -43.10 -5.74
CA GLU A 95 -9.56 -44.37 -6.26
C GLU A 95 -8.67 -45.00 -7.35
N ARG A 96 -7.83 -44.20 -8.02
CA ARG A 96 -6.82 -44.65 -8.99
C ARG A 96 -5.46 -44.96 -8.36
N GLY A 97 -5.33 -44.95 -7.03
CA GLY A 97 -4.17 -45.46 -6.33
C GLY A 97 -2.98 -44.51 -6.24
N VAL A 98 -3.18 -43.21 -6.39
CA VAL A 98 -2.12 -42.20 -6.21
C VAL A 98 -1.47 -42.27 -4.82
N ASN A 99 -0.16 -42.01 -4.76
CA ASN A 99 0.56 -41.96 -3.49
C ASN A 99 0.29 -40.65 -2.73
N ILE A 100 -0.60 -40.72 -1.74
CA ILE A 100 -1.01 -39.58 -0.91
C ILE A 100 0.13 -39.00 -0.06
N ASN A 101 1.07 -39.83 0.39
CA ASN A 101 2.08 -39.47 1.40
C ASN A 101 3.36 -38.84 0.83
N ILE A 102 3.34 -38.44 -0.46
CA ILE A 102 4.54 -37.94 -1.14
C ILE A 102 5.04 -36.60 -0.55
N ASN A 103 6.36 -36.41 -0.53
CA ASN A 103 7.03 -35.17 -0.09
C ASN A 103 6.56 -34.67 1.30
N ASP A 104 6.62 -35.56 2.30
CA ASP A 104 6.19 -35.34 3.69
C ASP A 104 4.70 -35.04 3.85
N ASP A 105 3.82 -35.67 3.06
CA ASP A 105 2.38 -35.36 2.99
C ASP A 105 2.06 -33.98 2.40
N PHE A 106 2.76 -33.61 1.30
CA PHE A 106 2.62 -32.30 0.66
C PHE A 106 1.16 -31.94 0.36
N ALA A 107 0.39 -32.88 -0.21
CA ALA A 107 -1.02 -32.70 -0.56
C ALA A 107 -1.87 -32.25 0.63
N PHE A 108 -1.67 -32.87 1.80
CA PHE A 108 -2.37 -32.49 3.03
C PHE A 108 -1.95 -31.09 3.50
N ARG A 109 -0.64 -30.81 3.50
CA ARG A 109 -0.11 -29.51 3.92
C ARG A 109 -0.66 -28.36 3.07
N VAL A 110 -0.68 -28.50 1.74
CA VAL A 110 -1.18 -27.45 0.84
C VAL A 110 -2.70 -27.31 0.89
N ALA A 111 -3.44 -28.41 1.04
CA ALA A 111 -4.88 -28.35 1.27
C ALA A 111 -5.21 -27.57 2.54
N CYS A 112 -4.46 -27.78 3.64
CA CYS A 112 -4.64 -27.03 4.88
C CYS A 112 -4.24 -25.55 4.73
N LYS A 113 -3.10 -25.27 4.07
CA LYS A 113 -2.62 -23.91 3.81
C LYS A 113 -3.62 -23.07 3.02
N ASN A 114 -4.35 -23.67 2.08
CA ASN A 114 -5.32 -22.99 1.22
C ASN A 114 -6.78 -23.16 1.68
N GLY A 115 -7.02 -23.71 2.88
CA GLY A 115 -8.36 -23.73 3.48
C GLY A 115 -9.29 -24.82 2.95
N HIS A 116 -8.78 -25.82 2.24
CA HIS A 116 -9.58 -26.86 1.63
C HIS A 116 -9.91 -27.98 2.64
N LEU A 117 -10.76 -27.66 3.63
CA LEU A 117 -11.13 -28.57 4.72
C LEU A 117 -11.69 -29.91 4.22
N GLY A 118 -12.51 -29.91 3.17
CA GLY A 118 -13.05 -31.13 2.58
C GLY A 118 -11.96 -32.07 2.08
N VAL A 119 -10.96 -31.52 1.37
CA VAL A 119 -9.79 -32.28 0.90
C VAL A 119 -8.97 -32.76 2.09
N ALA A 120 -8.67 -31.92 3.07
CA ALA A 120 -7.91 -32.31 4.26
C ALA A 120 -8.57 -33.48 5.02
N LYS A 121 -9.90 -33.46 5.20
CA LYS A 121 -10.68 -34.55 5.79
C LYS A 121 -10.60 -35.83 4.96
N LEU A 122 -10.73 -35.73 3.64
CA LEU A 122 -10.65 -36.88 2.74
C LEU A 122 -9.27 -37.54 2.81
N LEU A 123 -8.18 -36.76 2.85
CA LEU A 123 -6.81 -37.29 2.92
C LEU A 123 -6.56 -38.04 4.23
N ILE A 124 -7.01 -37.49 5.36
CA ILE A 124 -6.90 -38.14 6.69
C ILE A 124 -7.68 -39.45 6.75
N ALA A 125 -8.84 -39.53 6.09
CA ALA A 125 -9.66 -40.73 6.08
C ALA A 125 -9.04 -41.89 5.27
N ASN A 126 -8.22 -41.60 4.26
CA ASN A 126 -7.71 -42.61 3.32
C ASN A 126 -6.33 -43.17 3.69
N LYS A 127 -5.48 -42.40 4.37
CA LYS A 127 -4.12 -42.82 4.74
C LYS A 127 -3.68 -42.21 6.08
N LYS A 128 -2.67 -42.83 6.68
CA LYS A 128 -1.98 -42.26 7.84
C LYS A 128 -1.12 -41.08 7.38
N ILE A 129 -1.57 -39.87 7.70
CA ILE A 129 -0.87 -38.60 7.40
C ILE A 129 -0.04 -38.16 8.61
N ASN A 130 1.18 -37.68 8.39
CA ASN A 130 1.96 -36.96 9.40
C ASN A 130 1.49 -35.50 9.48
N ILE A 131 0.52 -35.24 10.37
CA ILE A 131 -0.05 -33.90 10.60
C ILE A 131 1.02 -32.87 11.03
N ASN A 132 2.11 -33.32 11.66
CA ASN A 132 3.19 -32.47 12.17
C ASN A 132 4.34 -32.28 11.16
N ALA A 133 4.17 -32.73 9.92
CA ALA A 133 5.20 -32.62 8.89
C ALA A 133 5.70 -31.17 8.73
N LYS A 134 7.02 -31.02 8.55
CA LYS A 134 7.71 -29.72 8.46
C LYS A 134 7.40 -28.78 9.65
N ASN A 135 7.45 -29.31 10.88
CA ASN A 135 7.26 -28.55 12.13
C ASN A 135 5.86 -27.91 12.28
N ASP A 136 4.80 -28.71 12.10
CA ASP A 136 3.39 -28.28 12.19
C ASP A 136 2.98 -27.28 11.10
N PHE A 137 3.62 -27.33 9.92
CA PHE A 137 3.40 -26.39 8.81
C PHE A 137 1.92 -26.28 8.41
N ALA A 138 1.17 -27.40 8.41
CA ALA A 138 -0.25 -27.39 8.06
C ALA A 138 -1.06 -26.51 9.02
N PHE A 139 -0.78 -26.60 10.32
CA PHE A 139 -1.42 -25.80 11.37
C PHE A 139 -0.99 -24.34 11.30
N GLU A 140 0.31 -24.07 11.19
CA GLU A 140 0.84 -22.70 11.08
C GLU A 140 0.31 -21.97 9.84
N SER A 141 0.25 -22.67 8.71
CA SER A 141 -0.25 -22.10 7.46
C SER A 141 -1.75 -21.86 7.52
N ALA A 142 -2.54 -22.82 8.05
CA ALA A 142 -3.98 -22.63 8.23
C ALA A 142 -4.29 -21.40 9.09
N TRP A 143 -3.49 -21.13 10.13
CA TRP A 143 -3.59 -19.90 10.91
C TRP A 143 -3.20 -18.65 10.13
N ARG A 144 -2.03 -18.67 9.48
CA ARG A 144 -1.50 -17.52 8.73
C ARG A 144 -2.42 -17.05 7.60
N TYR A 145 -3.14 -17.99 6.98
CA TYR A 145 -4.08 -17.72 5.89
C TYR A 145 -5.55 -17.77 6.34
N GLU A 146 -5.81 -17.66 7.65
CA GLU A 146 -7.14 -17.42 8.25
C GLU A 146 -8.18 -18.53 8.04
N HIS A 147 -7.74 -19.77 7.89
CA HIS A 147 -8.59 -20.95 7.73
C HIS A 147 -8.95 -21.57 9.09
N LEU A 148 -9.78 -20.86 9.88
CA LEU A 148 -10.14 -21.25 11.25
C LEU A 148 -10.84 -22.62 11.33
N ASP A 149 -11.61 -22.99 10.31
CA ASP A 149 -12.28 -24.30 10.21
C ASP A 149 -11.26 -25.45 10.07
N VAL A 150 -10.21 -25.26 9.27
CA VAL A 150 -9.06 -26.16 9.16
C VAL A 150 -8.29 -26.22 10.47
N VAL A 151 -8.05 -25.09 11.13
CA VAL A 151 -7.40 -25.04 12.45
C VAL A 151 -8.19 -25.87 13.47
N LYS A 152 -9.51 -25.65 13.58
CA LYS A 152 -10.39 -26.38 14.50
C LYS A 152 -10.34 -27.88 14.21
N PHE A 153 -10.33 -28.26 12.93
CA PHE A 153 -10.17 -29.66 12.51
C PHE A 153 -8.81 -30.24 12.90
N LEU A 154 -7.70 -29.54 12.65
CA LEU A 154 -6.35 -30.00 13.01
C LEU A 154 -6.22 -30.23 14.52
N LEU A 155 -6.78 -29.34 15.35
CA LEU A 155 -6.81 -29.48 16.80
C LEU A 155 -7.71 -30.62 17.28
N SER A 156 -8.76 -30.97 16.54
CA SER A 156 -9.64 -32.08 16.91
C SER A 156 -9.02 -33.45 16.63
N ILE A 157 -8.14 -33.55 15.62
CA ILE A 157 -7.47 -34.80 15.25
C ILE A 157 -6.07 -34.96 15.86
N ASN A 158 -5.48 -33.90 16.42
CA ASN A 158 -4.13 -33.94 16.99
C ASN A 158 -3.95 -33.00 18.18
N ASN A 159 -4.01 -33.58 19.38
CA ASN A 159 -3.82 -32.86 20.65
C ASN A 159 -2.36 -32.49 20.97
N LYS A 160 -1.39 -32.91 20.15
CA LYS A 160 0.04 -32.64 20.38
C LYS A 160 0.52 -31.33 19.72
N ILE A 161 -0.33 -30.69 18.92
CA ILE A 161 -0.01 -29.41 18.27
C ILE A 161 0.33 -28.37 19.33
N LYS A 162 1.51 -27.77 19.21
CA LYS A 162 1.98 -26.72 20.13
C LYS A 162 1.46 -25.36 19.68
N VAL A 163 0.23 -25.03 20.08
CA VAL A 163 -0.43 -23.75 19.73
C VAL A 163 0.38 -22.52 20.16
N ARG A 164 1.14 -22.64 21.25
CA ARG A 164 1.92 -21.57 21.87
C ARG A 164 3.36 -21.43 21.34
N LYS A 165 3.61 -21.90 20.12
CA LYS A 165 4.95 -21.84 19.49
C LYS A 165 5.32 -20.38 19.19
N GLN A 166 6.63 -20.06 19.31
CA GLN A 166 7.20 -18.73 18.99
C GLN A 166 6.45 -17.56 19.65
N ASP A 167 6.29 -17.64 20.98
CA ASP A 167 5.62 -16.63 21.79
C ASP A 167 4.20 -16.35 21.29
N ASP A 168 3.37 -17.41 21.32
CA ASP A 168 1.95 -17.37 20.96
C ASP A 168 1.71 -16.77 19.55
N TYR A 169 2.56 -17.14 18.57
CA TYR A 169 2.55 -16.61 17.19
C TYR A 169 1.16 -16.65 16.53
N ALA A 170 0.43 -17.76 16.66
CA ALA A 170 -0.92 -17.91 16.10
C ALA A 170 -1.90 -16.85 16.64
N PHE A 171 -1.80 -16.52 17.93
CA PHE A 171 -2.61 -15.49 18.56
C PHE A 171 -2.23 -14.10 18.06
N ARG A 172 -0.93 -13.80 17.96
CA ARG A 172 -0.43 -12.52 17.46
C ARG A 172 -0.87 -12.23 16.03
N ILE A 173 -0.76 -13.22 15.13
CA ILE A 173 -1.20 -13.07 13.73
C ILE A 173 -2.72 -12.95 13.63
N ALA A 174 -3.49 -13.70 14.45
CA ALA A 174 -4.94 -13.55 14.47
C ALA A 174 -5.37 -12.13 14.87
N CYS A 175 -4.65 -11.50 15.81
CA CYS A 175 -4.88 -10.09 16.19
C CYS A 175 -4.46 -9.12 15.08
N GLU A 176 -3.32 -9.34 14.43
CA GLU A 176 -2.83 -8.51 13.32
C GLU A 176 -3.77 -8.53 12.10
N ASN A 177 -4.31 -9.70 11.75
CA ASN A 177 -5.18 -9.85 10.59
C ASN A 177 -6.65 -9.48 10.86
N GLY A 178 -7.04 -9.20 12.10
CA GLY A 178 -8.43 -8.86 12.42
C GLY A 178 -9.35 -10.07 12.59
N ASN A 179 -8.81 -11.27 12.76
CA ASN A 179 -9.59 -12.51 12.89
C ASN A 179 -10.17 -12.66 14.31
N LEU A 180 -11.22 -11.89 14.60
CA LEU A 180 -11.88 -11.86 15.91
C LEU A 180 -12.37 -13.24 16.37
N GLU A 181 -12.94 -14.06 15.48
CA GLU A 181 -13.39 -15.41 15.82
C GLU A 181 -12.21 -16.30 16.24
N GLY A 182 -11.09 -16.19 15.52
CA GLY A 182 -9.85 -16.88 15.85
C GLY A 182 -9.26 -16.45 17.19
N VAL A 183 -9.26 -15.15 17.48
CA VAL A 183 -8.80 -14.60 18.78
C VAL A 183 -9.66 -15.13 19.91
N LYS A 184 -10.99 -15.06 19.80
CA LYS A 184 -11.93 -15.59 20.82
C LYS A 184 -11.72 -17.09 21.02
N PHE A 185 -11.67 -17.87 19.93
CA PHE A 185 -11.43 -19.31 19.99
C PHE A 185 -10.12 -19.64 20.72
N LEU A 186 -9.04 -18.90 20.44
CA LEU A 186 -7.75 -19.10 21.07
C LEU A 186 -7.78 -18.79 22.56
N LEU A 187 -8.34 -17.65 22.96
CA LEU A 187 -8.46 -17.27 24.38
C LEU A 187 -9.33 -18.24 25.17
N ASP A 188 -10.46 -18.66 24.61
CA ASP A 188 -11.40 -19.59 25.24
C ASP A 188 -10.79 -20.99 25.41
N ARG A 189 -10.06 -21.48 24.39
CA ARG A 189 -9.52 -22.85 24.38
C ARG A 189 -8.17 -22.96 25.08
N PHE A 190 -7.38 -21.89 25.11
CA PHE A 190 -6.01 -21.89 25.62
C PHE A 190 -5.80 -20.73 26.62
N PRO A 191 -6.28 -20.87 27.88
CA PRO A 191 -6.25 -19.79 28.88
C PRO A 191 -4.84 -19.37 29.33
N LYS A 192 -3.79 -20.07 28.87
CA LYS A 192 -2.39 -19.75 29.15
C LYS A 192 -1.73 -18.87 28.07
N ILE A 193 -2.46 -18.45 27.04
CA ILE A 193 -1.93 -17.54 26.00
C ILE A 193 -1.38 -16.28 26.68
N ASN A 194 -0.17 -15.89 26.30
CA ASN A 194 0.41 -14.63 26.73
C ASN A 194 0.00 -13.52 25.75
N ILE A 195 -1.00 -12.73 26.12
CA ILE A 195 -1.47 -11.59 25.30
C ILE A 195 -0.41 -10.48 25.18
N HIS A 196 0.57 -10.45 26.11
CA HIS A 196 1.68 -9.48 26.15
C HIS A 196 2.95 -9.97 25.44
N ALA A 197 2.87 -11.08 24.69
CA ALA A 197 3.99 -11.64 23.95
C ALA A 197 4.63 -10.63 22.98
N CYS A 198 5.97 -10.70 22.88
CA CYS A 198 6.77 -9.79 22.05
C CYS A 198 6.49 -8.30 22.32
N ASN A 199 6.42 -7.91 23.59
CA ASN A 199 6.17 -6.53 24.03
C ASN A 199 4.82 -6.00 23.48
N ASP A 200 3.70 -6.63 23.85
CA ASP A 200 2.35 -6.22 23.44
C ASP A 200 2.10 -6.18 21.92
N TYR A 201 2.79 -7.03 21.15
CA TYR A 201 2.69 -7.07 19.69
C TYR A 201 1.23 -7.21 19.21
N ALA A 202 0.45 -8.06 19.85
CA ALA A 202 -0.95 -8.31 19.49
C ALA A 202 -1.78 -7.03 19.59
N LEU A 203 -1.67 -6.29 20.69
CA LEU A 203 -2.37 -5.02 20.89
C LEU A 203 -1.88 -3.96 19.92
N LYS A 204 -0.56 -3.81 19.75
CA LYS A 204 0.03 -2.83 18.82
C LYS A 204 -0.44 -3.02 17.39
N ARG A 205 -0.44 -4.26 16.88
CA ARG A 205 -0.89 -4.56 15.51
C ARG A 205 -2.39 -4.43 15.35
N ALA A 206 -3.18 -4.82 16.34
CA ALA A 206 -4.63 -4.58 16.33
C ALA A 206 -4.95 -3.08 16.29
N CYS A 207 -4.21 -2.26 17.06
CA CYS A 207 -4.33 -0.80 17.03
C CYS A 207 -3.92 -0.21 15.68
N ARG A 208 -2.78 -0.62 15.11
CA ARG A 208 -2.29 -0.13 13.82
C ARG A 208 -3.21 -0.49 12.65
N ASN A 209 -3.89 -1.63 12.73
CA ASN A 209 -4.74 -2.12 11.64
C ASN A 209 -6.23 -1.82 11.84
N GLY A 210 -6.60 -1.01 12.85
CA GLY A 210 -7.99 -0.57 13.05
C GLY A 210 -8.94 -1.62 13.64
N HIS A 211 -8.42 -2.70 14.25
CA HIS A 211 -9.23 -3.82 14.74
C HIS A 211 -9.86 -3.52 16.11
N LEU A 212 -10.77 -2.54 16.17
CA LEU A 212 -11.37 -2.03 17.41
C LEU A 212 -11.93 -3.13 18.32
N GLU A 213 -12.70 -4.09 17.79
CA GLU A 213 -13.28 -5.18 18.59
C GLU A 213 -12.21 -6.08 19.22
N ILE A 214 -11.07 -6.27 18.54
CA ILE A 214 -9.94 -7.02 19.09
C ILE A 214 -9.23 -6.19 20.16
N VAL A 215 -9.03 -4.89 19.92
CA VAL A 215 -8.46 -3.99 20.94
C VAL A 215 -9.32 -4.02 22.20
N GLU A 216 -10.63 -3.88 22.08
CA GLU A 216 -11.55 -3.97 23.22
C GLU A 216 -11.43 -5.32 23.94
N LEU A 217 -11.37 -6.44 23.19
CA LEU A 217 -11.20 -7.78 23.74
C LEU A 217 -9.87 -7.94 24.48
N LEU A 218 -8.78 -7.37 23.97
CA LEU A 218 -7.45 -7.41 24.60
C LEU A 218 -7.38 -6.55 25.86
N LEU A 219 -8.06 -5.40 25.88
CA LEU A 219 -8.07 -4.47 27.01
C LEU A 219 -8.98 -4.91 28.16
N PHE A 220 -10.12 -5.53 27.86
CA PHE A 220 -11.15 -5.84 28.86
C PHE A 220 -11.42 -7.34 29.05
N GLY A 221 -10.87 -8.20 28.19
CA GLY A 221 -11.22 -9.61 28.12
C GLY A 221 -12.67 -9.84 27.68
N ASN A 222 -13.20 -11.04 27.97
CA ASN A 222 -14.60 -11.40 27.67
C ASN A 222 -15.64 -10.70 28.58
N ASN A 223 -15.25 -9.72 29.40
CA ASN A 223 -16.17 -9.00 30.29
C ASN A 223 -17.02 -8.00 29.50
N LYS A 224 -18.13 -8.51 28.94
CA LYS A 224 -19.12 -7.78 28.14
C LYS A 224 -19.67 -6.49 28.78
N LEU A 225 -19.57 -6.36 30.11
CA LEU A 225 -20.09 -5.23 30.90
C LEU A 225 -19.33 -3.90 30.66
N SER A 226 -18.09 -3.91 30.17
CA SER A 226 -17.33 -2.68 29.86
C SER A 226 -17.65 -2.09 28.48
N LEU A 227 -18.10 -2.93 27.53
CA LEU A 227 -18.41 -2.52 26.15
C LEU A 227 -19.63 -1.60 26.05
N GLU A 228 -20.68 -1.87 26.84
CA GLU A 228 -21.94 -1.12 26.78
C GLU A 228 -21.85 0.22 27.55
N ASN A 229 -21.12 0.26 28.66
CA ASN A 229 -20.90 1.50 29.42
C ASN A 229 -20.01 2.49 28.64
N ASN A 230 -18.96 2.02 27.96
CA ASN A 230 -18.04 2.88 27.23
C ASN A 230 -18.64 3.44 25.92
N LYS A 231 -19.55 2.71 25.27
CA LYS A 231 -20.32 3.24 24.12
C LYS A 231 -21.12 4.49 24.45
N SER A 232 -21.64 4.59 25.68
CA SER A 232 -22.37 5.77 26.15
C SER A 232 -21.48 6.98 26.49
N SER A 233 -20.20 6.75 26.80
CA SER A 233 -19.23 7.83 27.04
C SER A 233 -18.59 8.39 25.76
N PHE A 234 -18.64 7.67 24.64
CA PHE A 234 -18.11 8.17 23.35
C PHE A 234 -19.03 9.19 22.67
N SER A 235 -20.27 9.38 23.15
CA SER A 235 -21.28 10.27 22.54
C SER A 235 -21.47 11.62 23.24
N ASN A 236 -20.79 11.89 24.35
CA ASN A 236 -20.97 13.14 25.10
C ASN A 236 -19.68 13.96 25.11
N GLU A 237 -19.78 15.23 24.72
CA GLU A 237 -18.69 16.20 24.56
C GLU A 237 -17.97 16.57 25.89
N ASP A 238 -18.39 16.00 27.01
CA ASP A 238 -17.79 16.22 28.34
C ASP A 238 -17.22 14.90 28.90
N ILE A 239 -15.96 14.58 28.58
CA ILE A 239 -15.29 13.37 29.09
C ILE A 239 -14.54 13.68 30.38
N SER A 240 -15.18 13.43 31.53
CA SER A 240 -14.48 13.28 32.82
C SER A 240 -13.97 11.84 32.97
N PHE A 241 -12.66 11.64 32.85
CA PHE A 241 -12.00 10.33 32.96
C PHE A 241 -12.06 9.78 34.41
N SER A 242 -13.03 8.92 34.72
CA SER A 242 -13.06 8.19 35.99
C SER A 242 -12.40 6.82 35.83
N ASN A 243 -11.24 6.67 36.46
CA ASN A 243 -10.34 5.54 36.37
C ASN A 243 -10.75 4.45 37.37
N ASN A 244 -11.38 3.36 36.92
CA ASN A 244 -11.79 2.24 37.77
C ASN A 244 -11.48 0.86 37.17
N ASN A 245 -10.32 0.68 36.51
CA ASN A 245 -9.82 -0.66 36.20
C ASN A 245 -8.30 -0.73 36.40
N SER A 246 -7.89 -0.86 37.66
CA SER A 246 -6.51 -0.97 38.13
C SER A 246 -5.80 -2.31 37.80
N ASN A 247 -6.19 -3.00 36.73
CA ASN A 247 -5.61 -4.30 36.34
C ASN A 247 -4.87 -4.28 34.99
N ASN A 248 -4.85 -3.17 34.26
CA ASN A 248 -4.18 -3.09 32.98
C ASN A 248 -2.81 -2.40 33.16
N ASN A 249 -1.79 -3.18 33.49
CA ASN A 249 -0.38 -2.77 33.39
C ASN A 249 0.04 -2.64 31.91
N LEU A 250 -0.66 -1.80 31.14
CA LEU A 250 -0.24 -1.39 29.81
C LEU A 250 0.74 -0.25 30.00
N SER A 251 2.03 -0.57 30.06
CA SER A 251 3.06 0.46 30.10
C SER A 251 3.19 1.08 28.70
N PHE A 252 2.49 2.18 28.47
CA PHE A 252 2.74 3.07 27.32
C PHE A 252 4.03 3.89 27.48
N GLU A 253 4.78 3.66 28.57
CA GLU A 253 6.02 4.35 28.96
C GLU A 253 7.29 3.74 28.34
N ASN A 254 7.17 2.82 27.38
CA ASN A 254 8.36 2.27 26.72
C ASN A 254 9.16 3.39 26.03
N VAL A 255 10.48 3.34 26.24
CA VAL A 255 11.48 4.32 25.77
C VAL A 255 11.61 4.32 24.23
N ASP A 256 11.12 3.28 23.57
CA ASP A 256 11.07 3.17 22.11
C ASP A 256 9.72 3.71 21.58
N ASP A 257 9.73 4.39 20.43
CA ASP A 257 8.58 4.92 19.68
C ASP A 257 7.53 3.85 19.23
N ASP A 258 7.49 2.69 19.88
CA ASP A 258 6.67 1.53 19.51
C ASP A 258 5.74 1.10 20.66
N ASN A 259 4.67 1.87 20.84
CA ASN A 259 3.55 1.56 21.75
C ASN A 259 2.21 1.56 21.00
N ALA A 260 1.18 0.96 21.61
CA ALA A 260 -0.12 0.77 20.95
C ALA A 260 -0.88 2.08 20.70
N PHE A 261 -0.59 3.14 21.46
CA PHE A 261 -1.18 4.46 21.25
C PHE A 261 -0.58 5.14 20.02
N LEU A 262 0.76 5.17 19.91
CA LEU A 262 1.47 5.69 18.73
C LEU A 262 1.07 4.93 17.47
N ALA A 263 0.93 3.60 17.55
CA ALA A 263 0.47 2.77 16.43
C ALA A 263 -0.95 3.14 15.97
N ALA A 264 -1.86 3.45 16.89
CA ALA A 264 -3.20 3.93 16.54
C ALA A 264 -3.17 5.35 15.93
N CYS A 265 -2.31 6.24 16.44
CA CYS A 265 -2.14 7.59 15.89
C CYS A 265 -1.57 7.57 14.47
N GLU A 266 -0.55 6.75 14.22
CA GLU A 266 0.10 6.60 12.92
C GLU A 266 -0.85 6.12 11.83
N SER A 267 -1.77 5.23 12.17
CA SER A 267 -2.80 4.72 11.25
C SER A 267 -4.06 5.58 11.22
N GLY A 268 -4.16 6.64 12.03
CA GLY A 268 -5.31 7.51 12.05
C GLY A 268 -6.56 6.91 12.72
N GLU A 269 -6.41 5.94 13.62
CA GLU A 269 -7.54 5.18 14.19
C GLU A 269 -8.21 5.91 15.37
N LEU A 270 -9.00 6.94 15.09
CA LEU A 270 -9.62 7.82 16.08
C LEU A 270 -10.39 7.07 17.18
N ALA A 271 -11.18 6.05 16.83
CA ALA A 271 -11.95 5.28 17.80
C ALA A 271 -11.04 4.54 18.79
N ILE A 272 -9.94 3.96 18.29
CA ILE A 272 -8.95 3.26 19.10
C ILE A 272 -8.15 4.25 19.96
N VAL A 273 -7.75 5.41 19.42
CA VAL A 273 -7.10 6.47 20.19
C VAL A 273 -7.97 6.90 21.37
N LYS A 274 -9.25 7.20 21.13
CA LYS A 274 -10.22 7.54 22.19
C LYS A 274 -10.37 6.43 23.22
N LEU A 275 -10.46 5.18 22.77
CA LEU A 275 -10.55 4.02 23.65
C LEU A 275 -9.30 3.90 24.53
N LEU A 276 -8.10 3.98 23.97
CA LEU A 276 -6.84 3.88 24.73
C LEU A 276 -6.72 4.99 25.77
N MET A 277 -7.09 6.23 25.43
CA MET A 277 -7.11 7.35 26.38
C MET A 277 -8.15 7.18 27.50
N SER A 278 -9.24 6.46 27.24
CA SER A 278 -10.25 6.18 28.28
C SER A 278 -9.79 5.15 29.32
N VAL A 279 -8.90 4.23 28.93
CA VAL A 279 -8.46 3.12 29.79
C VAL A 279 -7.14 3.36 30.51
N ALA A 280 -6.35 4.34 30.05
CA ALA A 280 -5.03 4.61 30.60
C ALA A 280 -4.72 6.11 30.59
N LYS A 281 -3.93 6.54 31.58
CA LYS A 281 -3.36 7.89 31.58
C LYS A 281 -2.21 7.93 30.57
N ILE A 282 -2.46 8.53 29.41
CA ILE A 282 -1.49 8.62 28.31
C ILE A 282 -0.87 10.02 28.27
N ASN A 283 0.46 10.09 28.16
CA ASN A 283 1.15 11.34 27.87
C ASN A 283 1.04 11.66 26.37
N ILE A 284 0.07 12.49 25.98
CA ILE A 284 -0.14 12.86 24.57
C ILE A 284 0.99 13.73 23.99
N ASN A 285 1.85 14.30 24.83
CA ASN A 285 3.02 15.08 24.45
C ASN A 285 4.32 14.25 24.46
N MET A 286 4.23 12.91 24.50
CA MET A 286 5.40 12.03 24.53
C MET A 286 6.33 12.29 23.34
N ASN A 287 7.65 12.20 23.59
CA ASN A 287 8.70 12.35 22.59
C ASN A 287 8.61 13.66 21.76
N GLY A 288 8.16 14.76 22.37
CA GLY A 288 8.02 16.05 21.69
C GLY A 288 6.81 16.09 20.75
N ASP A 289 5.63 15.76 21.28
CA ASP A 289 4.36 15.74 20.54
C ASP A 289 4.31 14.73 19.37
N ARG A 290 5.07 13.63 19.49
CA ARG A 290 5.11 12.55 18.49
C ARG A 290 3.74 11.96 18.13
N PRO A 291 2.80 11.73 19.08
CA PRO A 291 1.46 11.26 18.72
C PRO A 291 0.72 12.20 17.77
N PHE A 292 0.89 13.51 17.96
CA PHE A 292 0.28 14.53 17.11
C PHE A 292 0.91 14.54 15.71
N GLN A 293 2.24 14.50 15.64
CA GLN A 293 2.97 14.39 14.36
C GLN A 293 2.53 13.15 13.56
N LEU A 294 2.40 11.99 14.22
CA LEU A 294 1.91 10.76 13.60
C LEU A 294 0.45 10.85 13.14
N ALA A 295 -0.41 11.50 13.92
CA ALA A 295 -1.79 11.78 13.51
C ALA A 295 -1.83 12.67 12.26
N CYS A 296 -0.98 13.69 12.17
CA CYS A 296 -0.85 14.53 10.99
C CYS A 296 -0.35 13.75 9.77
N LYS A 297 0.62 12.84 9.99
CA LYS A 297 1.11 11.88 8.99
C LYS A 297 0.02 10.93 8.48
N SER A 298 -0.93 10.54 9.33
CA SER A 298 -2.00 9.60 8.96
C SER A 298 -3.07 10.17 8.02
N GLY A 299 -3.15 11.51 7.91
CA GLY A 299 -4.18 12.20 7.14
C GLY A 299 -5.56 12.28 7.81
N ASN A 300 -5.76 11.69 8.98
CA ASN A 300 -7.05 11.77 9.67
C ASN A 300 -7.24 13.13 10.37
N LEU A 301 -7.91 14.06 9.66
CA LEU A 301 -8.19 15.40 10.16
C LEU A 301 -8.99 15.42 11.48
N GLU A 302 -9.93 14.49 11.67
CA GLU A 302 -10.73 14.44 12.90
C GLU A 302 -9.89 13.99 14.10
N LEU A 303 -8.92 13.09 13.89
CA LEU A 303 -7.94 12.75 14.91
C LEU A 303 -7.02 13.93 15.24
N VAL A 304 -6.55 14.67 14.23
CA VAL A 304 -5.72 15.86 14.43
C VAL A 304 -6.45 16.91 15.26
N LYS A 305 -7.70 17.24 14.91
CA LYS A 305 -8.56 18.16 15.67
C LYS A 305 -8.81 17.66 17.09
N PHE A 306 -9.09 16.36 17.24
CA PHE A 306 -9.31 15.76 18.55
C PHE A 306 -8.07 15.89 19.45
N LEU A 307 -6.86 15.58 18.97
CA LEU A 307 -5.64 15.73 19.76
C LEU A 307 -5.39 17.18 20.17
N LEU A 308 -5.58 18.16 19.26
CA LEU A 308 -5.44 19.59 19.56
C LEU A 308 -6.45 20.09 20.61
N SER A 309 -7.61 19.46 20.71
CA SER A 309 -8.62 19.81 21.71
C SER A 309 -8.24 19.41 23.14
N LEU A 310 -7.32 18.44 23.30
CA LEU A 310 -7.03 17.79 24.59
C LEU A 310 -5.96 18.50 25.42
N SER A 311 -5.00 19.20 24.80
CA SER A 311 -3.95 19.93 25.52
C SER A 311 -3.28 20.99 24.68
N LYS A 312 -2.39 21.77 25.31
CA LYS A 312 -1.44 22.63 24.60
C LYS A 312 -0.37 21.75 23.93
N ILE A 313 -0.68 21.29 22.73
CA ILE A 313 0.28 20.67 21.81
C ILE A 313 1.06 21.80 21.14
N ASP A 314 2.38 21.69 21.10
CA ASP A 314 3.20 22.57 20.29
C ASP A 314 3.24 22.00 18.87
N ILE A 315 2.46 22.60 17.98
CA ILE A 315 2.39 22.20 16.56
C ILE A 315 3.75 22.31 15.84
N HIS A 316 4.71 23.01 16.44
CA HIS A 316 6.06 23.24 15.94
C HIS A 316 7.15 22.44 16.67
N ALA A 317 6.77 21.51 17.56
CA ALA A 317 7.74 20.72 18.29
C ALA A 317 8.61 19.86 17.35
N GLY A 318 9.94 19.97 17.51
CA GLY A 318 10.95 19.21 16.77
C GLY A 318 11.39 19.83 15.44
N ASP A 319 12.45 19.27 14.85
CA ASP A 319 13.00 19.75 13.57
C ASP A 319 12.07 19.44 12.37
N ASP A 320 11.22 18.41 12.52
CA ASP A 320 10.21 17.92 11.57
C ASP A 320 8.78 18.25 12.05
N SER A 321 8.40 19.53 11.99
CA SER A 321 7.07 20.02 12.39
C SER A 321 5.92 19.15 11.85
N ALA A 322 4.81 19.04 12.59
CA ALA A 322 3.63 18.25 12.19
C ALA A 322 3.10 18.60 10.78
N PHE A 323 3.31 19.85 10.34
CA PHE A 323 3.03 20.31 8.99
C PHE A 323 3.84 19.55 7.93
N VAL A 324 5.16 19.40 8.12
CA VAL A 324 6.05 18.71 7.17
C VAL A 324 5.62 17.23 7.03
N PHE A 325 5.24 16.56 8.11
CA PHE A 325 4.72 15.18 8.04
C PHE A 325 3.42 15.07 7.26
N ALA A 326 2.47 15.97 7.48
CA ALA A 326 1.23 16.00 6.70
C ALA A 326 1.51 16.30 5.22
N PHE A 327 2.43 17.23 4.96
CA PHE A 327 2.79 17.69 3.63
C PHE A 327 3.52 16.61 2.81
N ALA A 328 4.51 15.93 3.40
CA ALA A 328 5.30 14.90 2.73
C ALA A 328 4.49 13.64 2.40
N GLU A 329 3.44 13.35 3.16
CA GLU A 329 2.49 12.25 2.87
C GLU A 329 1.28 12.73 2.07
N GLU A 330 1.33 13.95 1.51
CA GLU A 330 0.29 14.53 0.64
C GLU A 330 -1.10 14.65 1.30
N ASN A 331 -1.16 14.79 2.63
CA ASN A 331 -2.40 14.97 3.39
C ASN A 331 -2.85 16.43 3.37
N ILE A 332 -3.39 16.86 2.24
CA ILE A 332 -3.70 18.27 1.95
C ILE A 332 -4.70 18.88 2.94
N ASP A 333 -5.74 18.16 3.34
CA ASP A 333 -6.75 18.68 4.29
C ASP A 333 -6.14 18.97 5.67
N VAL A 334 -5.24 18.09 6.13
CA VAL A 334 -4.50 18.30 7.37
C VAL A 334 -3.53 19.46 7.21
N ALA A 335 -2.80 19.54 6.10
CA ALA A 335 -1.88 20.64 5.82
C ALA A 335 -2.61 22.00 5.80
N LYS A 336 -3.74 22.11 5.08
CA LYS A 336 -4.61 23.29 5.05
C LYS A 336 -5.12 23.66 6.44
N TYR A 337 -5.52 22.67 7.24
CA TYR A 337 -5.97 22.91 8.61
C TYR A 337 -4.83 23.45 9.48
N LEU A 338 -3.64 22.84 9.45
CA LEU A 338 -2.46 23.31 10.19
C LEU A 338 -2.03 24.72 9.77
N LEU A 339 -2.11 25.04 8.47
CA LEU A 339 -1.88 26.39 7.95
C LEU A 339 -2.87 27.40 8.52
N SER A 340 -4.13 27.02 8.69
CA SER A 340 -5.13 27.92 9.29
C SER A 340 -4.82 28.24 10.75
N LEU A 341 -4.01 27.42 11.43
CA LEU A 341 -3.59 27.62 12.82
C LEU A 341 -2.35 28.50 12.93
N ASP A 342 -1.34 28.33 12.08
CA ASP A 342 -0.13 29.18 12.06
C ASP A 342 0.55 29.23 10.68
N GLN A 343 0.25 30.27 9.91
CA GLN A 343 0.87 30.53 8.61
C GLN A 343 2.33 31.00 8.72
N ASN A 344 2.68 31.72 9.79
CA ASN A 344 3.98 32.40 9.91
C ASN A 344 5.14 31.41 10.03
N HIS A 345 4.91 30.28 10.71
CA HIS A 345 5.93 29.24 10.83
C HIS A 345 6.20 28.56 9.48
N VAL A 346 5.15 28.24 8.73
CA VAL A 346 5.29 27.59 7.41
C VAL A 346 6.03 28.49 6.43
N LEU A 347 5.76 29.80 6.45
CA LEU A 347 6.43 30.77 5.57
C LEU A 347 7.96 30.80 5.74
N LYS A 348 8.48 30.47 6.94
CA LYS A 348 9.94 30.38 7.17
C LYS A 348 10.62 29.25 6.39
N LYS A 349 9.88 28.20 6.04
CA LYS A 349 10.36 27.01 5.30
C LYS A 349 9.72 26.92 3.90
N ALA A 350 9.09 27.99 3.42
CA ALA A 350 8.25 27.93 2.22
C ALA A 350 9.03 27.52 0.95
N SER A 351 10.28 27.94 0.81
CA SER A 351 11.14 27.56 -0.32
C SER A 351 11.44 26.05 -0.34
N ASP A 352 11.84 25.48 0.80
CA ASP A 352 12.11 24.04 0.95
C ASP A 352 10.83 23.21 0.71
N LEU A 353 9.70 23.66 1.24
CA LEU A 353 8.39 23.01 1.06
C LEU A 353 7.89 23.09 -0.38
N PHE A 354 8.15 24.21 -1.07
CA PHE A 354 7.80 24.39 -2.47
C PHE A 354 8.60 23.43 -3.36
N GLN A 355 9.91 23.33 -3.14
CA GLN A 355 10.74 22.35 -3.83
C GLN A 355 10.23 20.93 -3.58
N LEU A 356 9.90 20.59 -2.33
CA LEU A 356 9.35 19.28 -1.98
C LEU A 356 8.02 18.98 -2.71
N ALA A 357 7.10 19.94 -2.83
CA ALA A 357 5.86 19.74 -3.57
C ALA A 357 6.10 19.51 -5.08
N CYS A 358 7.07 20.22 -5.65
CA CYS A 358 7.48 19.98 -7.03
C CYS A 358 8.14 18.61 -7.22
N ASP A 359 8.98 18.17 -6.26
CA ASP A 359 9.62 16.84 -6.27
C ASP A 359 8.57 15.71 -6.16
N LEU A 360 7.51 15.92 -5.38
CA LEU A 360 6.38 15.00 -5.24
C LEU A 360 5.46 14.98 -6.47
N GLY A 361 5.53 16.00 -7.33
CA GLY A 361 4.65 16.13 -8.49
C GLY A 361 3.20 16.47 -8.12
N ASN A 362 2.97 17.07 -6.95
CA ASN A 362 1.62 17.40 -6.46
C ASN A 362 1.27 18.88 -6.73
N LEU A 363 0.49 19.13 -7.79
CA LEU A 363 0.07 20.47 -8.20
C LEU A 363 -0.75 21.19 -7.11
N GLU A 364 -1.63 20.49 -6.38
CA GLU A 364 -2.48 21.13 -5.37
C GLU A 364 -1.65 21.67 -4.19
N LEU A 365 -0.57 20.97 -3.80
CA LEU A 365 0.38 21.48 -2.81
C LEU A 365 1.17 22.70 -3.33
N VAL A 366 1.58 22.69 -4.60
CA VAL A 366 2.24 23.82 -5.26
C VAL A 366 1.34 25.05 -5.27
N GLU A 367 0.09 24.90 -5.72
CA GLU A 367 -0.92 25.96 -5.73
C GLU A 367 -1.22 26.47 -4.32
N MET A 368 -1.37 25.56 -3.35
CA MET A 368 -1.61 25.91 -1.95
C MET A 368 -0.48 26.80 -1.42
N LEU A 369 0.79 26.40 -1.59
CA LEU A 369 1.93 27.17 -1.12
C LEU A 369 2.03 28.56 -1.79
N LEU A 370 1.85 28.62 -3.11
CA LEU A 370 1.90 29.87 -3.86
C LEU A 370 0.70 30.80 -3.57
N SER A 371 -0.45 30.26 -3.18
CA SER A 371 -1.59 31.06 -2.75
C SER A 371 -1.35 31.74 -1.40
N LEU A 372 -0.56 31.12 -0.50
CA LEU A 372 -0.23 31.67 0.82
C LEU A 372 0.75 32.85 0.75
N SER A 373 1.55 32.92 -0.31
CA SER A 373 2.48 34.04 -0.55
C SER A 373 1.81 35.24 -1.24
N ASN A 374 0.46 35.26 -1.36
CA ASN A 374 -0.31 36.31 -2.03
C ASN A 374 0.16 36.61 -3.48
N GLY A 375 0.77 35.65 -4.17
CA GLY A 375 1.23 35.83 -5.55
C GLY A 375 2.28 36.96 -5.73
N ASN A 376 2.92 37.42 -4.66
CA ASN A 376 4.00 38.40 -4.79
C ASN A 376 5.26 37.71 -5.31
N LEU A 377 5.56 37.99 -6.58
CA LEU A 377 6.89 37.96 -7.14
C LEU A 377 7.80 38.92 -6.34
N PRO A 378 9.09 38.57 -6.21
CA PRO A 378 9.88 38.68 -5.00
C PRO A 378 10.14 40.14 -4.65
N PHE A 379 10.05 40.57 -3.40
CA PHE A 379 11.08 41.42 -2.76
C PHE A 379 10.95 41.40 -1.22
N GLU A 380 11.96 40.76 -0.61
CA GLU A 380 12.35 40.80 0.80
C GLU A 380 11.59 39.90 1.80
N ASN A 381 12.31 38.84 2.21
CA ASN A 381 12.30 38.25 3.55
C ASN A 381 11.13 37.35 3.99
N ASN A 382 10.36 36.68 3.11
CA ASN A 382 9.58 35.44 3.38
C ASN A 382 8.73 34.95 2.16
N GLU A 383 9.17 35.19 0.91
CA GLU A 383 8.40 34.86 -0.32
C GLU A 383 8.98 33.63 -1.05
N ILE A 384 8.11 32.82 -1.68
CA ILE A 384 8.52 31.68 -2.54
C ILE A 384 9.04 32.26 -3.85
N ASP A 385 10.36 32.35 -3.97
CA ASP A 385 11.00 32.71 -5.22
C ASP A 385 11.07 31.47 -6.13
N ILE A 386 10.13 31.37 -7.07
CA ILE A 386 10.08 30.31 -8.09
C ILE A 386 11.35 30.27 -8.97
N HIS A 387 12.20 31.30 -8.87
CA HIS A 387 13.46 31.46 -9.60
C HIS A 387 14.72 31.26 -8.74
N GLN A 388 14.61 31.13 -7.40
CA GLN A 388 15.77 31.08 -6.46
C GLN A 388 16.75 29.93 -6.75
N GLY A 389 16.29 28.92 -7.49
CA GLY A 389 17.04 27.72 -7.86
C GLY A 389 17.57 27.68 -9.30
N ASP A 390 17.66 28.80 -10.02
CA ASP A 390 18.32 28.86 -11.35
C ASP A 390 17.62 27.96 -12.40
N ASP A 391 16.31 28.17 -12.55
CA ASP A 391 15.38 27.42 -13.42
C ASP A 391 15.34 25.91 -13.15
N ARG A 392 16.00 25.43 -12.08
CA ARG A 392 16.13 24.01 -11.74
C ARG A 392 14.79 23.36 -11.45
N VAL A 393 13.90 24.05 -10.73
CA VAL A 393 12.55 23.56 -10.43
C VAL A 393 11.80 23.32 -11.73
N PHE A 394 11.75 24.31 -12.62
CA PHE A 394 11.06 24.21 -13.91
C PHE A 394 11.62 23.07 -14.78
N ARG A 395 12.95 22.96 -14.86
CA ARG A 395 13.61 21.87 -15.60
C ARG A 395 13.28 20.51 -15.03
N MET A 396 13.43 20.36 -13.72
CA MET A 396 13.15 19.12 -13.02
C MET A 396 11.70 18.68 -13.24
N VAL A 397 10.71 19.57 -13.09
CA VAL A 397 9.29 19.18 -13.33
C VAL A 397 9.06 18.79 -14.78
N CYS A 398 9.77 19.38 -15.75
CA CYS A 398 9.70 18.96 -17.15
C CYS A 398 10.39 17.61 -17.39
N GLU A 399 11.55 17.38 -16.79
CA GLU A 399 12.34 16.14 -16.93
C GLU A 399 11.64 14.93 -16.29
N GLU A 400 11.01 15.13 -15.13
CA GLU A 400 10.21 14.10 -14.43
C GLU A 400 8.79 13.94 -15.02
N GLY A 401 8.39 14.83 -15.93
CA GLY A 401 7.11 14.75 -16.63
C GLY A 401 5.90 15.33 -15.88
N PHE A 402 6.12 16.14 -14.84
CA PHE A 402 5.08 16.88 -14.11
C PHE A 402 4.61 18.11 -14.88
N PHE A 403 4.02 17.87 -16.06
CA PHE A 403 3.69 18.92 -17.03
C PHE A 403 2.63 19.91 -16.56
N ASP A 404 1.67 19.48 -15.73
CA ASP A 404 0.64 20.37 -15.19
C ASP A 404 1.26 21.43 -14.26
N ILE A 405 2.27 21.02 -13.46
CA ILE A 405 3.06 21.94 -12.65
C ILE A 405 3.92 22.84 -13.54
N ALA A 406 4.56 22.28 -14.58
CA ALA A 406 5.36 23.06 -15.51
C ALA A 406 4.54 24.16 -16.20
N ASP A 407 3.33 23.83 -16.66
CA ASP A 407 2.41 24.79 -17.29
C ASP A 407 1.97 25.87 -16.29
N TYR A 408 1.64 25.47 -15.06
CA TYR A 408 1.30 26.41 -13.99
C TYR A 408 2.45 27.38 -13.68
N LEU A 409 3.69 26.86 -13.58
CA LEU A 409 4.89 27.69 -13.35
C LEU A 409 5.19 28.61 -14.54
N ILE A 410 4.94 28.18 -15.78
CA ILE A 410 5.10 29.03 -16.98
C ILE A 410 4.16 30.23 -16.91
N GLU A 411 2.89 30.02 -16.54
CA GLU A 411 1.91 31.10 -16.43
C GLU A 411 2.31 32.16 -15.40
N LEU A 412 2.91 31.73 -14.30
CA LEU A 412 3.42 32.61 -13.25
C LEU A 412 4.73 33.31 -13.65
N SER A 413 5.69 32.55 -14.20
CA SER A 413 7.03 33.04 -14.55
C SER A 413 7.04 34.03 -15.71
N ASN A 414 6.19 33.79 -16.73
CA ASN A 414 6.09 34.64 -17.92
C ASN A 414 5.26 35.93 -17.70
N GLN A 415 5.20 36.40 -16.45
CA GLN A 415 4.64 37.72 -16.14
C GLN A 415 5.69 38.84 -16.21
N THR A 416 6.97 38.49 -16.37
CA THR A 416 8.08 39.45 -16.50
C THR A 416 8.55 39.60 -17.95
N ARG A 417 9.27 40.69 -18.26
CA ARG A 417 9.81 40.94 -19.61
C ARG A 417 11.16 40.27 -19.89
N TYR A 418 11.85 39.80 -18.85
CA TYR A 418 13.26 39.40 -18.91
C TYR A 418 13.46 37.90 -18.98
N GLU A 419 12.47 37.15 -18.54
CA GLU A 419 12.52 35.70 -18.52
C GLU A 419 11.34 35.16 -19.30
N PHE A 420 11.61 34.10 -20.07
CA PHE A 420 10.57 33.43 -20.82
C PHE A 420 10.83 31.93 -20.88
N TYR A 421 9.84 31.18 -20.40
CA TYR A 421 9.82 29.73 -20.37
C TYR A 421 8.77 29.24 -21.36
N TYR A 422 9.08 28.18 -22.09
CA TYR A 422 8.18 27.62 -23.08
C TYR A 422 8.25 26.11 -23.06
N ARG A 423 7.09 25.47 -23.18
CA ARG A 423 6.98 24.02 -23.28
C ARG A 423 6.05 23.65 -24.42
N LYS A 424 6.39 22.57 -25.13
CA LYS A 424 5.51 21.95 -26.11
C LYS A 424 5.72 20.45 -26.11
N TRP A 425 4.67 19.70 -25.74
CA TRP A 425 4.77 18.27 -25.45
C TRP A 425 5.83 18.01 -24.36
N GLU A 426 6.71 17.05 -24.56
CA GLU A 426 7.76 16.67 -23.59
C GLU A 426 9.01 17.56 -23.68
N GLU A 427 9.00 18.60 -24.51
CA GLU A 427 10.16 19.47 -24.75
C GLU A 427 9.99 20.83 -24.08
N TYR A 428 11.05 21.33 -23.45
CA TYR A 428 11.08 22.63 -22.78
C TYR A 428 12.20 23.53 -23.32
N TYR A 429 11.99 24.84 -23.17
CA TYR A 429 12.87 25.89 -23.67
C TYR A 429 12.92 27.04 -22.66
N ILE A 430 14.12 27.54 -22.40
CA ILE A 430 14.37 28.66 -21.48
C ILE A 430 15.05 29.77 -22.27
N VAL A 431 14.48 30.97 -22.26
CA VAL A 431 15.02 32.13 -22.96
C VAL A 431 15.53 33.13 -21.93
N LYS A 432 16.82 33.48 -22.03
CA LYS A 432 17.47 34.47 -21.17
C LYS A 432 18.19 35.56 -22.00
N PRO A 433 18.39 36.76 -21.45
CA PRO A 433 19.24 37.79 -22.05
C PRO A 433 20.70 37.33 -22.22
N LEU A 434 21.43 37.92 -23.18
CA LEU A 434 22.82 37.52 -23.48
C LEU A 434 23.82 37.78 -22.34
N ASP A 435 23.54 38.78 -21.52
CA ASP A 435 24.35 39.17 -20.36
C ASP A 435 24.08 38.29 -19.11
N CYS A 436 23.07 37.41 -19.17
CA CYS A 436 22.76 36.49 -18.09
C CYS A 436 23.76 35.32 -18.06
N LYS A 437 24.46 35.15 -16.95
CA LYS A 437 25.29 33.97 -16.69
C LYS A 437 24.39 32.82 -16.27
N PHE A 438 24.18 31.87 -17.16
CA PHE A 438 23.33 30.70 -16.92
C PHE A 438 24.09 29.40 -17.20
N GLU A 439 24.29 28.59 -16.17
CA GLU A 439 24.98 27.30 -16.24
C GLU A 439 23.98 26.14 -16.38
N THR A 440 23.98 25.49 -17.53
CA THR A 440 23.13 24.32 -17.78
C THR A 440 23.86 23.26 -18.60
N LYS A 441 23.40 22.00 -18.48
CA LYS A 441 23.76 20.89 -19.36
C LYS A 441 23.03 20.94 -20.70
N ASP A 442 21.99 21.74 -20.79
CA ASP A 442 21.16 21.89 -21.99
C ASP A 442 21.96 22.49 -23.14
N LYS A 443 21.54 22.16 -24.36
CA LYS A 443 22.09 22.83 -25.54
C LYS A 443 21.60 24.27 -25.56
N SER A 444 22.35 25.15 -26.21
CA SER A 444 21.98 26.56 -26.32
C SER A 444 22.20 27.10 -27.71
N LYS A 445 21.37 28.05 -28.12
CA LYS A 445 21.49 28.79 -29.37
C LYS A 445 21.36 30.29 -29.11
N GLU A 446 22.35 31.02 -29.58
CA GLU A 446 22.46 32.46 -29.40
C GLU A 446 21.80 33.23 -30.55
N PHE A 447 21.15 34.34 -30.22
CA PHE A 447 20.52 35.30 -31.13
C PHE A 447 20.98 36.72 -30.78
N CYS A 448 20.64 37.71 -31.60
CA CYS A 448 21.14 39.09 -31.47
C CYS A 448 20.94 39.71 -30.08
N ASP A 449 19.81 39.41 -29.42
CA ASP A 449 19.45 40.03 -28.13
C ASP A 449 19.20 39.02 -26.99
N PHE A 450 19.22 37.72 -27.28
CA PHE A 450 18.86 36.68 -26.31
C PHE A 450 19.47 35.32 -26.65
N LYS A 451 19.41 34.41 -25.70
CA LYS A 451 19.88 33.03 -25.84
C LYS A 451 18.78 32.06 -25.43
N ILE A 452 18.59 31.01 -26.22
CA ILE A 452 17.63 29.94 -25.93
C ILE A 452 18.38 28.69 -25.50
N TYR A 453 17.99 28.11 -24.36
CA TYR A 453 18.45 26.84 -23.84
C TYR A 453 17.36 25.78 -24.03
N TYR A 454 17.73 24.58 -24.46
CA TYR A 454 16.78 23.53 -24.86
C TYR A 454 17.34 22.11 -24.75
N SER A 455 16.43 21.15 -24.52
CA SER A 455 16.69 19.70 -24.60
C SER A 455 16.79 19.22 -26.07
N SER A 456 15.94 19.75 -26.95
CA SER A 456 15.73 19.32 -28.33
C SER A 456 15.43 20.49 -29.26
N GLU A 457 15.81 20.41 -30.53
CA GLU A 457 15.56 21.47 -31.52
C GLU A 457 14.16 21.39 -32.16
N LYS A 458 13.37 20.35 -31.82
CA LYS A 458 12.14 19.96 -32.53
C LYS A 458 11.11 21.09 -32.64
N TYR A 459 10.96 21.90 -31.60
CA TYR A 459 9.96 22.98 -31.51
C TYR A 459 10.60 24.36 -31.27
N LEU A 460 11.89 24.52 -31.62
CA LEU A 460 12.61 25.78 -31.42
C LEU A 460 11.96 26.96 -32.15
N LYS A 461 11.38 26.72 -33.33
CA LYS A 461 10.64 27.75 -34.09
C LYS A 461 9.39 28.22 -33.34
N ASP A 462 8.63 27.29 -32.79
CA ASP A 462 7.42 27.60 -32.01
C ASP A 462 7.78 28.43 -30.76
N CYS A 463 8.87 28.08 -30.07
CA CYS A 463 9.39 28.85 -28.94
C CYS A 463 9.73 30.29 -29.32
N ILE A 464 10.40 30.50 -30.46
CA ILE A 464 10.77 31.84 -30.93
C ILE A 464 9.52 32.68 -31.24
N GLU A 465 8.52 32.08 -31.88
CA GLU A 465 7.26 32.77 -32.18
C GLU A 465 6.51 33.16 -30.89
N ALA A 466 6.45 32.25 -29.92
CA ALA A 466 5.84 32.51 -28.62
C ALA A 466 6.59 33.63 -27.85
N TYR A 467 7.93 33.62 -27.88
CA TYR A 467 8.74 34.66 -27.24
C TYR A 467 8.52 36.04 -27.88
N LYS A 468 8.39 36.11 -29.21
CA LYS A 468 8.07 37.37 -29.90
C LYS A 468 6.70 37.92 -29.47
N LEU A 469 5.70 37.07 -29.36
CA LEU A 469 4.36 37.46 -28.87
C LEU A 469 4.42 37.95 -27.41
N HIS A 470 5.21 37.28 -26.58
CA HIS A 470 5.47 37.69 -25.19
C HIS A 470 6.07 39.09 -25.12
N LEU A 471 7.14 39.38 -25.87
CA LEU A 471 7.75 40.73 -25.92
C LEU A 471 6.75 41.82 -26.36
N GLN A 472 5.90 41.52 -27.36
CA GLN A 472 4.86 42.45 -27.80
C GLN A 472 3.86 42.82 -26.69
N LYS A 473 3.57 41.91 -25.75
CA LYS A 473 2.69 42.17 -24.60
C LYS A 473 3.24 43.26 -23.68
N PHE A 474 4.57 43.33 -23.52
CA PHE A 474 5.24 44.31 -22.66
C PHE A 474 5.62 45.59 -23.40
N TRP A 475 5.90 45.53 -24.70
CA TRP A 475 6.17 46.71 -25.52
C TRP A 475 4.95 47.62 -25.70
N LYS A 476 3.72 47.10 -25.59
CA LYS A 476 2.49 47.92 -25.62
C LYS A 476 2.26 48.77 -24.35
N LYS A 477 2.99 48.54 -23.26
CA LYS A 477 2.81 49.26 -21.98
C LYS A 477 3.82 50.39 -21.72
N SER A 478 4.90 50.52 -22.50
CA SER A 478 5.76 51.70 -22.45
C SER A 478 5.30 52.73 -23.48
N ALA A 479 4.69 53.82 -23.02
CA ALA A 479 4.47 55.05 -23.81
C ALA A 479 5.79 55.83 -24.10
N PHE A 480 6.90 55.11 -24.24
CA PHE A 480 8.19 55.59 -24.76
C PHE A 480 8.62 54.52 -25.77
N SER A 481 8.08 54.54 -26.99
CA SER A 481 8.55 55.34 -28.12
C SER A 481 9.97 54.95 -28.58
N THR A 482 10.00 54.36 -29.79
CA THR A 482 11.02 54.57 -30.83
C THR A 482 12.48 54.35 -30.44
N ILE A 483 13.05 53.21 -30.85
CA ILE A 483 14.24 53.12 -31.72
C ILE A 483 14.59 51.63 -31.91
N CYS A 484 14.95 51.28 -33.14
CA CYS A 484 15.48 50.01 -33.64
C CYS A 484 14.48 48.87 -33.98
N ASP A 485 13.75 49.08 -35.08
CA ASP A 485 13.65 48.04 -36.11
C ASP A 485 15.02 47.94 -36.81
N CYS A 486 15.74 46.83 -36.64
CA CYS A 486 16.77 46.29 -37.55
C CYS A 486 16.98 44.81 -37.27
#